data_AF-A0A6L6PSX0-F1
#
_entry.id   AF-A0A6L6PSX0-F1
#
_cell.length_a   1.000
_cell.length_b   1.000
_cell.length_c   1.000
_cell.angle_alpha   90.00
_cell.angle_beta   90.00
_cell.angle_gamma   90.00
#
_symmetry.space_group_name_H-M   'P 1'
#
loop_
_entity.id
_entity.type
_entity.pdbx_description
1 polymer ?
#
loop_
_entity_poly.entity_id
_entity_poly.type
_entity_poly.pdbx_seq_one_letter_code
_entity_poly.pdbx_strand_id
1 'polypeptide(L)'
;MAQELLMALVRRASAEQAIAFASLADGLQLLVYPLERGLVVGVGREGERAQRIDAAWLLQRRAGDMARFGPWLPACLKDGRWFLLRRVAAFDPEVPALDQEQLDAAEELLS
;
A
#
# COMPACT_ATOMS: atom_id res chain seq x y z
N MET A 1 6.49 10.80 -8.11
CA MET A 1 7.27 10.52 -6.89
C MET A 1 6.88 9.21 -6.20
N ALA A 2 5.65 9.03 -5.70
CA ALA A 2 5.28 7.79 -5.00
C ALA A 2 5.41 6.53 -5.87
N GLN A 3 5.00 6.61 -7.14
CA GLN A 3 5.11 5.51 -8.10
C GLN A 3 6.57 5.13 -8.43
N GLU A 4 7.45 6.11 -8.60
CA GLU A 4 8.89 5.86 -8.86
C GLU A 4 9.56 5.21 -7.66
N LEU A 5 9.22 5.66 -6.45
CA LEU A 5 9.69 5.05 -5.21
C LEU A 5 9.17 3.63 -5.06
N LEU A 6 7.89 3.40 -5.38
CA LEU A 6 7.30 2.06 -5.38
C LEU A 6 8.08 1.13 -6.33
N MET A 7 8.37 1.56 -7.55
CA MET A 7 9.19 0.76 -8.49
C MET A 7 10.57 0.43 -7.92
N ALA A 8 11.24 1.40 -7.29
CA ALA A 8 12.53 1.15 -6.64
C ALA A 8 12.42 0.14 -5.48
N LEU A 9 11.37 0.26 -4.65
CA LEU A 9 11.10 -0.68 -3.57
C LEU A 9 10.80 -2.07 -4.09
N VAL A 10 10.03 -2.20 -5.18
CA VAL A 10 9.76 -3.52 -5.73
C VAL A 10 11.03 -4.17 -6.27
N ARG A 11 11.84 -3.45 -7.06
CA ARG A 11 13.12 -3.99 -7.56
C ARG A 11 14.00 -4.47 -6.40
N ARG A 12 14.08 -3.68 -5.34
CA ARG A 12 14.84 -4.04 -4.13
C ARG A 12 14.27 -5.27 -3.42
N ALA A 13 12.96 -5.28 -3.15
CA ALA A 13 12.29 -6.39 -2.48
C ALA A 13 12.45 -7.71 -3.25
N SER A 14 12.29 -7.66 -4.57
CA SER A 14 12.46 -8.82 -5.44
C SER A 14 13.90 -9.30 -5.51
N ALA A 15 14.89 -8.40 -5.59
CA ALA A 15 16.30 -8.77 -5.64
C ALA A 15 16.80 -9.37 -4.32
N GLU A 16 16.38 -8.82 -3.19
CA GLU A 16 16.82 -9.24 -1.85
C GLU A 16 15.94 -10.37 -1.27
N GLN A 17 14.80 -10.69 -1.90
CA GLN A 17 13.75 -11.57 -1.35
C GLN A 17 13.37 -11.17 0.08
N ALA A 18 13.29 -9.86 0.32
CA ALA A 18 13.06 -9.25 1.62
C ALA A 18 12.05 -8.11 1.52
N ILE A 19 11.49 -7.71 2.67
CA ILE A 19 10.58 -6.56 2.72
C ILE A 19 11.36 -5.29 2.44
N ALA A 20 10.91 -4.51 1.45
CA ALA A 20 11.40 -3.15 1.23
C ALA A 20 10.37 -2.14 1.77
N PHE A 21 10.86 -1.07 2.41
CA PHE A 21 10.04 -0.06 3.07
C PHE A 21 10.60 1.34 2.84
N ALA A 22 9.72 2.33 2.69
CA ALA A 22 10.07 3.74 2.71
C ALA A 22 8.95 4.61 3.31
N SER A 23 9.35 5.66 4.03
CA SER A 23 8.47 6.76 4.43
C SER A 23 8.72 7.98 3.52
N LEU A 24 7.66 8.63 3.08
CA LEU A 24 7.71 9.91 2.37
C LEU A 24 7.54 11.08 3.36
N ALA A 25 7.95 12.28 2.93
CA ALA A 25 7.97 13.48 3.78
C ALA A 25 6.56 13.92 4.27
N ASP A 26 5.50 13.50 3.59
CA ASP A 26 4.11 13.79 3.95
C ASP A 26 3.49 12.76 4.92
N GLY A 27 4.30 11.82 5.40
CA GLY A 27 3.89 10.73 6.29
C GLY A 27 3.23 9.55 5.58
N LEU A 28 3.22 9.51 4.23
CA LEU A 28 2.87 8.31 3.49
C LEU A 28 3.95 7.25 3.69
N GLN A 29 3.55 6.01 3.93
CA GLN A 29 4.45 4.86 4.04
C GLN A 29 4.16 3.88 2.91
N LEU A 30 5.23 3.36 2.29
CA LEU A 30 5.14 2.31 1.29
C LEU A 30 5.91 1.10 1.78
N LEU A 31 5.32 -0.09 1.62
CA LEU A 31 6.00 -1.37 1.80
C LEU A 31 5.78 -2.27 0.61
N VAL A 32 6.76 -3.11 0.31
CA VAL A 32 6.65 -4.18 -0.67
C VAL A 32 7.14 -5.47 -0.03
N TYR A 33 6.29 -6.50 -0.06
CA TYR A 33 6.62 -7.85 0.35
C TYR A 33 6.65 -8.76 -0.89
N PRO A 34 7.80 -9.37 -1.23
CA PRO A 34 7.90 -10.29 -2.35
C PRO A 34 7.24 -11.63 -1.99
N LEU A 35 6.46 -12.20 -2.91
CA LEU A 35 5.89 -13.54 -2.79
C LEU A 35 6.55 -14.48 -3.80
N GLU A 36 6.41 -15.80 -3.62
CA GLU A 36 6.81 -16.79 -4.64
C GLU A 36 6.14 -16.52 -6.00
N ARG A 37 4.90 -15.98 -5.96
CA ARG A 37 4.12 -15.59 -7.14
C ARG A 37 3.52 -14.20 -6.92
N GLY A 38 4.25 -13.19 -7.41
CA GLY A 38 3.86 -11.79 -7.33
C GLY A 38 4.38 -11.09 -6.07
N LEU A 39 3.62 -10.13 -5.56
CA LEU A 39 4.00 -9.33 -4.40
C LEU A 39 2.78 -8.78 -3.66
N VAL A 40 3.00 -8.29 -2.45
CA VAL A 40 2.05 -7.44 -1.73
C VAL A 40 2.63 -6.04 -1.65
N VAL A 41 1.87 -5.06 -2.12
CA VAL A 41 2.15 -3.64 -1.87
C VAL A 41 1.31 -3.20 -0.68
N GLY A 42 1.91 -2.47 0.25
CA GLY A 42 1.18 -1.77 1.30
C GLY A 42 1.37 -0.27 1.20
N VAL A 43 0.28 0.46 1.35
CA VAL A 43 0.25 1.92 1.48
C VAL A 43 -0.25 2.24 2.87
N GLY A 44 0.47 3.05 3.63
CA GLY A 44 0.13 3.38 5.01
C GLY A 44 0.33 4.85 5.33
N ARG A 45 -0.04 5.26 6.53
CA ARG A 45 0.26 6.58 7.09
C ARG A 45 1.02 6.41 8.39
N GLU A 46 1.91 7.36 8.69
CA GLU A 46 2.64 7.43 9.96
C GLU A 46 2.07 8.51 10.90
N GLY A 47 2.43 8.42 12.18
CA GLY A 47 2.22 9.48 13.17
C GLY A 47 0.76 9.69 13.53
N GLU A 48 0.40 10.94 13.87
CA GLU A 48 -0.97 11.29 14.28
C GLU A 48 -2.02 10.96 13.23
N ARG A 49 -1.66 10.98 11.93
CA ARG A 49 -2.60 10.65 10.85
C ARG A 49 -3.00 9.17 10.90
N ALA A 50 -2.06 8.28 11.20
CA ALA A 50 -2.33 6.85 11.35
C ALA A 50 -3.30 6.57 12.51
N GLN A 51 -3.19 7.34 13.59
CA GLN A 51 -4.02 7.19 14.80
C GLN A 51 -5.45 7.70 14.62
N ARG A 52 -5.71 8.50 13.58
CA ARG A 52 -7.03 9.06 13.27
C ARG A 52 -7.85 8.21 12.29
N ILE A 53 -7.29 7.12 11.78
CA ILE A 53 -8.00 6.22 10.88
C ILE A 53 -9.15 5.54 11.63
N ASP A 54 -10.37 5.90 11.26
CA ASP A 54 -11.60 5.24 11.73
C ASP A 54 -11.85 3.99 10.88
N ALA A 55 -11.68 2.83 11.50
CA ALA A 55 -11.89 1.53 10.85
C ALA A 55 -13.33 1.35 10.34
N ALA A 56 -14.33 1.87 11.04
CA ALA A 56 -15.73 1.75 10.62
C ALA A 56 -15.99 2.58 9.35
N TRP A 57 -15.51 3.82 9.35
CA TRP A 57 -15.58 4.69 8.18
C TRP A 57 -14.85 4.08 6.97
N LEU A 58 -13.62 3.59 7.17
CA LEU A 58 -12.81 2.98 6.12
C LEU A 58 -13.52 1.78 5.50
N LEU A 59 -14.03 0.87 6.34
CA LEU A 59 -14.75 -0.33 5.87
C LEU A 59 -16.05 0.04 5.14
N GLN A 60 -16.78 1.04 5.63
CA GLN A 60 -17.98 1.55 4.96
C GLN A 60 -17.64 2.16 3.59
N ARG A 61 -16.60 3.00 3.52
CA ARG A 61 -16.16 3.64 2.27
C ARG A 61 -15.73 2.59 1.24
N ARG A 62 -14.95 1.61 1.67
CA ARG A 62 -14.55 0.47 0.84
C ARG A 62 -15.74 -0.32 0.30
N ALA A 63 -16.73 -0.60 1.15
CA ALA A 63 -17.93 -1.33 0.75
C ALA A 63 -18.81 -0.54 -0.23
N GLY A 64 -18.77 0.79 -0.19
CA GLY A 64 -19.53 1.67 -1.08
C GLY A 64 -19.07 1.69 -2.54
N ASP A 65 -17.80 1.37 -2.81
CA ASP A 65 -17.24 1.26 -4.16
C ASP A 65 -16.24 0.11 -4.23
N MET A 66 -16.78 -1.11 -4.34
CA MET A 66 -15.97 -2.32 -4.38
C MET A 66 -15.15 -2.47 -5.67
N ALA A 67 -15.51 -1.79 -6.75
CA ALA A 67 -14.72 -1.81 -7.99
C ALA A 67 -13.38 -1.09 -7.78
N ARG A 68 -13.43 0.09 -7.15
CA ARG A 68 -12.24 0.92 -6.90
C ARG A 68 -11.49 0.51 -5.64
N PHE A 69 -12.21 0.26 -4.54
CA PHE A 69 -11.62 0.04 -3.22
C PHE A 69 -11.53 -1.43 -2.79
N GLY A 70 -12.32 -2.30 -3.42
CA GLY A 70 -12.36 -3.73 -3.09
C GLY A 70 -11.00 -4.45 -3.08
N PRO A 71 -10.09 -4.17 -4.04
CA PRO A 71 -8.76 -4.78 -4.06
C PRO A 71 -7.85 -4.41 -2.88
N TRP A 72 -8.17 -3.36 -2.14
CA TRP A 72 -7.41 -2.91 -0.97
C TRP A 72 -7.92 -3.58 0.30
N LEU A 73 -7.01 -4.23 1.03
CA LEU A 73 -7.29 -4.93 2.29
C LEU A 73 -6.72 -4.12 3.46
N PRO A 74 -7.57 -3.62 4.37
CA PRO A 74 -7.10 -2.88 5.54
C PRO A 74 -6.40 -3.83 6.52
N ALA A 75 -5.24 -3.42 7.02
CA ALA A 75 -4.44 -4.15 7.98
C ALA A 75 -3.92 -3.19 9.06
N CYS A 76 -4.20 -3.53 10.31
CA CYS A 76 -3.55 -2.91 11.46
C CYS A 76 -2.44 -3.83 11.95
N LEU A 77 -1.21 -3.35 11.93
CA LEU A 77 -0.05 -4.09 12.42
C LEU A 77 0.01 -4.03 13.95
N LYS A 78 0.80 -4.93 14.56
CA LYS A 78 0.91 -5.04 16.02
C LYS A 78 1.45 -3.78 16.71
N ASP A 79 2.17 -2.94 15.98
CA ASP A 79 2.69 -1.66 16.43
C ASP A 79 1.69 -0.51 16.28
N GLY A 80 0.45 -0.80 15.90
CA GLY A 80 -0.63 0.18 15.72
C GLY A 80 -0.58 0.92 14.38
N ARG A 81 0.37 0.60 13.49
CA ARG A 81 0.40 1.19 12.15
C ARG A 81 -0.68 0.59 11.26
N TRP A 82 -1.30 1.45 10.47
CA TRP A 82 -2.32 1.07 9.50
C TRP A 82 -1.75 1.06 8.08
N PHE A 83 -2.07 0.00 7.36
CA PHE A 83 -1.78 -0.16 5.95
C PHE A 83 -3.02 -0.63 5.20
N LEU A 84 -3.13 -0.21 3.95
CA LEU A 84 -3.94 -0.85 2.93
C LEU A 84 -3.02 -1.73 2.10
N LEU A 85 -3.32 -3.03 2.09
CA LEU A 85 -2.56 -4.04 1.39
C LEU A 85 -3.24 -4.40 0.08
N ARG A 86 -2.47 -4.54 -0.99
CA ARG A 86 -2.94 -5.03 -2.27
C ARG A 86 -2.00 -6.08 -2.81
N ARG A 87 -2.58 -7.22 -3.21
CA ARG A 87 -1.84 -8.29 -3.88
C ARG A 87 -1.73 -8.00 -5.37
N VAL A 88 -0.52 -8.12 -5.90
CA VAL A 88 -0.22 -8.01 -7.32
C VAL A 88 0.24 -9.40 -7.78
N ALA A 89 -0.59 -10.07 -8.58
CA ALA A 89 -0.43 -11.49 -8.90
C ALA A 89 0.75 -11.78 -9.84
N ALA A 90 1.03 -10.85 -10.75
CA ALA A 90 2.16 -10.89 -11.66
C ALA A 90 2.82 -9.51 -11.65
N PHE A 91 4.14 -9.49 -11.56
CA PHE A 91 4.92 -8.26 -11.51
C PHE A 91 6.08 -8.36 -12.50
N ASP A 92 6.28 -7.28 -13.24
CA ASP A 92 7.43 -7.04 -14.09
C ASP A 92 8.21 -5.86 -13.47
N PRO A 93 9.52 -6.00 -13.17
CA PRO A 93 10.37 -4.93 -12.62
C PRO A 93 10.37 -3.62 -13.41
N GLU A 94 10.03 -3.69 -14.69
CA GLU A 94 9.98 -2.55 -15.59
C GLU A 94 8.58 -1.91 -15.68
N VAL A 95 7.55 -2.56 -15.13
CA VAL A 95 6.18 -2.07 -15.10
C VAL A 95 5.79 -1.67 -13.67
N PRO A 96 5.19 -0.50 -13.46
CA PRO A 96 4.68 -0.11 -12.15
C PRO A 96 3.73 -1.17 -11.59
N ALA A 97 4.01 -1.64 -10.36
CA ALA A 97 3.16 -2.62 -9.69
C ALA A 97 1.74 -2.08 -9.41
N LEU A 98 1.63 -0.75 -9.30
CA LEU A 98 0.39 0.00 -9.18
C LEU A 98 0.46 1.24 -10.09
N ASP A 99 -0.67 1.59 -10.69
CA ASP A 99 -0.84 2.87 -11.38
C ASP A 99 -1.18 4.00 -10.40
N GLN A 100 -1.23 5.24 -10.89
CA GLN A 100 -1.51 6.42 -10.07
C GLN A 100 -2.94 6.40 -9.49
N GLU A 101 -3.94 5.94 -10.24
CA GLU A 101 -5.33 5.88 -9.77
C GLU A 101 -5.47 4.93 -8.57
N GLN A 102 -4.73 3.82 -8.60
CA GLN A 102 -4.69 2.86 -7.51
C GLN A 102 -4.03 3.44 -6.26
N LEU A 103 -2.94 4.19 -6.41
CA LEU A 103 -2.29 4.90 -5.31
C LEU A 103 -3.24 5.95 -4.72
N ASP A 104 -3.89 6.75 -5.57
CA ASP A 104 -4.86 7.77 -5.14
C ASP A 104 -6.04 7.14 -4.39
N ALA A 105 -6.53 5.98 -4.83
CA ALA A 105 -7.58 5.24 -4.15
C ALA A 105 -7.16 4.76 -2.76
N ALA A 106 -5.91 4.33 -2.58
CA ALA A 106 -5.39 3.94 -1.27
C ALA A 106 -5.24 5.16 -0.35
N GLU A 107 -4.72 6.27 -0.86
CA GLU A 107 -4.59 7.50 -0.09
C GLU A 107 -5.96 8.06 0.35
N GLU A 108 -6.97 8.00 -0.52
CA GLU A 108 -8.34 8.42 -0.19
C GLU A 108 -8.92 7.61 0.98
N LEU A 109 -8.70 6.30 1.00
CA LEU A 109 -9.16 5.41 2.09
C LEU A 109 -8.39 5.63 3.41
N LEU A 110 -7.21 6.25 3.36
CA LEU A 110 -6.36 6.55 4.53
C LEU A 110 -6.49 8.01 5.00
N SER A 111 -7.38 8.80 4.39
CA SER A 111 -7.63 10.22 4.70
C SER A 111 -8.79 10.38 5.67
#